data_AF-A0ABD1VLR8-F1
#
_entry.id   AF-A0ABD1VLR8-F1
#
_cell.length_a   1.000
_cell.length_b   1.000
_cell.length_c   1.000
_cell.angle_alpha   90.00
_cell.angle_beta   90.00
_cell.angle_gamma   90.00
#
_symmetry.space_group_name_H-M   'P 1'
#
loop_
_entity.id
_entity.type
_entity.pdbx_description
1 polymer ?
#
loop_
_entity_poly.entity_id
_entity_poly.type
_entity_poly.pdbx_seq_one_letter_code
_entity_poly.pdbx_strand_id
1 'polypeptide(L)'
;MVDHMPCDDPRINSQVSREMNYYKEKALSETCEAAVQLRKAGKVVVKDSNLKDLGSTHFKYGVANEHFEVTKYALLETIKEAIPEMWSQEMKMAWGEAYDQLAAAIKAEMRQPS
;
A
#
# COMPACT_ATOMS: atom_id res chain seq x y z
N MET A 1 -38.87 14.49 13.55
CA MET A 1 -38.66 13.06 13.25
C MET A 1 -37.20 12.92 12.88
N VAL A 2 -36.40 12.32 13.76
CA VAL A 2 -35.02 12.00 13.44
C VAL A 2 -35.10 10.75 12.56
N ASP A 3 -34.92 10.94 11.25
CA ASP A 3 -34.86 9.81 10.34
C ASP A 3 -33.70 8.91 10.74
N HIS A 4 -34.05 7.63 10.79
CA HIS A 4 -33.27 6.52 11.29
C HIS A 4 -31.90 6.49 10.59
N MET A 5 -30.83 6.63 11.38
CA MET A 5 -29.45 6.39 10.94
C MET A 5 -29.31 4.91 10.55
N PRO A 6 -29.02 4.57 9.28
CA PRO A 6 -28.90 3.19 8.86
C PRO A 6 -27.46 2.71 9.07
N CYS A 7 -27.08 2.40 10.32
CA CYS A 7 -25.72 1.88 10.58
C CYS A 7 -25.63 0.67 11.53
N ASP A 8 -26.73 0.19 12.09
CA ASP A 8 -26.67 -0.89 13.10
C ASP A 8 -27.08 -2.28 12.56
N ASP A 9 -26.98 -2.54 11.25
CA ASP A 9 -27.12 -3.92 10.75
C ASP A 9 -25.80 -4.70 10.89
N PRO A 10 -25.71 -5.72 11.77
CA PRO A 10 -24.48 -6.48 12.00
C PRO A 10 -23.97 -7.20 10.75
N ARG A 11 -24.84 -7.48 9.78
CA ARG A 11 -24.47 -8.15 8.53
C ARG A 11 -23.65 -7.21 7.65
N ILE A 12 -24.03 -5.94 7.58
CA ILE A 12 -23.27 -4.91 6.84
C ILE A 12 -21.90 -4.71 7.48
N ASN A 13 -21.84 -4.61 8.82
CA ASN A 13 -20.56 -4.48 9.53
C ASN A 13 -19.65 -5.72 9.36
N SER A 14 -20.24 -6.93 9.36
CA SER A 14 -19.51 -8.18 9.13
C SER A 14 -18.97 -8.30 7.70
N GLN A 15 -19.72 -7.81 6.71
CA GLN A 15 -19.31 -7.78 5.31
C GLN A 15 -18.17 -6.80 5.11
N VAL A 16 -18.30 -5.57 5.63
CA VAL A 16 -17.25 -4.55 5.59
C VAL A 16 -15.98 -5.02 6.29
N SER A 17 -16.10 -5.69 7.43
CA SER A 17 -14.94 -6.26 8.15
C SER A 17 -14.26 -7.39 7.38
N ARG A 18 -15.02 -8.25 6.68
CA ARG A 18 -14.47 -9.31 5.84
C ARG A 18 -13.73 -8.76 4.63
N GLU A 19 -14.33 -7.81 3.92
CA GLU A 19 -13.68 -7.11 2.81
C GLU A 19 -12.39 -6.44 3.29
N MET A 20 -12.44 -5.69 4.40
CA MET A 20 -11.28 -5.03 4.97
C MET A 20 -10.16 -6.01 5.33
N ASN A 21 -10.50 -7.17 5.90
CA ASN A 21 -9.50 -8.20 6.23
C ASN A 21 -8.88 -8.83 4.97
N TYR A 22 -9.68 -9.05 3.93
CA TYR A 22 -9.17 -9.52 2.64
C TYR A 22 -8.16 -8.52 2.04
N TYR A 23 -8.47 -7.22 2.07
CA TYR A 23 -7.54 -6.19 1.58
C TYR A 23 -6.26 -6.10 2.45
N LYS A 24 -6.37 -6.29 3.76
CA LYS A 24 -5.21 -6.34 4.67
C LYS A 24 -4.29 -7.53 4.36
N GLU A 25 -4.85 -8.73 4.22
CA GLU A 25 -4.08 -9.94 3.91
C GLU A 25 -3.42 -9.83 2.54
N LYS A 26 -4.15 -9.30 1.54
CA LYS A 26 -3.63 -9.08 0.21
C LYS A 26 -2.47 -8.07 0.20
N ALA A 27 -2.62 -6.93 0.86
CA ALA A 27 -1.57 -5.91 0.96
C ALA A 27 -0.32 -6.45 1.67
N LEU A 28 -0.50 -7.25 2.72
CA LEU A 28 0.61 -7.91 3.42
C LEU A 28 1.33 -8.92 2.52
N SER A 29 0.59 -9.72 1.78
CA SER A 29 1.16 -10.69 0.82
C SER A 29 1.97 -10.00 -0.28
N GLU A 30 1.44 -8.94 -0.88
CA GLU A 30 2.12 -8.17 -1.93
C GLU A 30 3.40 -7.49 -1.38
N THR A 31 3.33 -6.95 -0.17
CA THR A 31 4.48 -6.33 0.51
C THR A 31 5.57 -7.36 0.83
N CYS A 32 5.20 -8.55 1.31
CA CYS A 32 6.13 -9.66 1.56
C CYS A 32 6.83 -10.11 0.28
N GLU A 33 6.10 -10.21 -0.83
CA GLU A 33 6.68 -10.59 -2.11
C GLU A 33 7.67 -9.54 -2.63
N ALA A 34 7.33 -8.25 -2.52
CA ALA A 34 8.24 -7.16 -2.84
C ALA A 34 9.50 -7.16 -1.96
N ALA A 35 9.37 -7.44 -0.66
CA ALA A 35 10.50 -7.55 0.27
C ALA A 35 11.44 -8.72 -0.06
N VAL A 36 10.86 -9.86 -0.45
CA VAL A 36 11.63 -11.03 -0.93
C VAL A 36 12.36 -10.69 -2.23
N GLN A 37 11.73 -9.94 -3.13
CA GLN A 37 12.37 -9.49 -4.37
C GLN A 37 13.50 -8.48 -4.10
N LEU A 38 13.30 -7.51 -3.21
CA LEU A 38 14.35 -6.60 -2.74
C LEU A 38 15.54 -7.34 -2.13
N ARG A 39 15.27 -8.30 -1.24
CA ARG A 39 16.31 -9.14 -0.64
C ARG A 39 17.09 -9.94 -1.69
N LYS A 40 16.43 -10.41 -2.74
CA LYS A 40 17.05 -11.26 -3.77
C LYS A 40 17.74 -10.48 -4.89
N ALA A 41 17.22 -9.33 -5.27
CA ALA A 41 17.61 -8.61 -6.48
C ALA A 41 18.20 -7.22 -6.23
N GLY A 42 18.14 -6.71 -4.99
CA GLY A 42 18.60 -5.36 -4.64
C GLY A 42 17.74 -4.24 -5.23
N LYS A 43 16.63 -4.56 -5.91
CA LYS A 43 15.66 -3.63 -6.50
C LYS A 43 14.27 -4.27 -6.54
N VAL A 44 13.22 -3.45 -6.42
CA VAL A 44 11.85 -3.90 -6.71
C VAL A 44 11.73 -4.07 -8.22
N VAL A 45 11.31 -5.24 -8.70
CA VAL A 45 11.06 -5.48 -10.13
C VAL A 45 9.56 -5.68 -10.34
N VAL A 46 8.83 -4.58 -10.48
CA VAL A 46 7.45 -4.61 -10.98
C VAL A 46 7.50 -4.69 -12.51
N LYS A 47 6.73 -5.61 -13.12
CA LYS A 47 6.62 -5.69 -14.59
C LYS A 47 6.03 -4.39 -15.16
N ASP A 48 6.54 -3.91 -16.29
CA ASP A 48 6.11 -2.65 -16.92
C ASP A 48 4.60 -2.57 -17.20
N SER A 49 3.96 -3.69 -17.60
CA SER A 49 2.50 -3.75 -17.77
C SER A 49 1.75 -3.41 -16.48
N ASN A 50 2.26 -3.90 -15.35
CA ASN A 50 1.64 -3.66 -14.05
C ASN A 50 1.86 -2.21 -13.58
N LEU A 51 3.02 -1.61 -13.90
CA LEU A 51 3.29 -0.21 -13.57
C LEU A 51 2.33 0.75 -14.30
N LYS A 52 2.02 0.47 -15.57
CA LYS A 52 1.04 1.26 -16.34
C LYS A 52 -0.37 1.16 -15.76
N ASP A 53 -0.81 -0.04 -15.42
CA ASP A 53 -2.13 -0.28 -14.82
C ASP A 53 -2.24 0.38 -13.44
N LEU A 54 -1.17 0.31 -12.64
CA LEU A 54 -1.08 0.98 -11.34
C LEU A 54 -1.11 2.50 -11.50
N GLY A 55 -0.30 3.07 -12.40
CA GLY A 55 -0.26 4.50 -12.68
C GLY A 55 -1.61 5.03 -13.16
N SER A 56 -2.26 4.32 -14.08
CA SER A 56 -3.59 4.66 -14.60
C SER A 56 -4.65 4.63 -13.49
N THR A 57 -4.61 3.62 -12.62
CA THR A 57 -5.52 3.51 -11.47
C THR A 57 -5.32 4.66 -10.49
N HIS A 58 -4.08 4.94 -10.09
CA HIS A 58 -3.75 6.03 -9.16
C HIS A 58 -4.14 7.40 -9.75
N PHE A 59 -3.93 7.61 -11.05
CA PHE A 59 -4.39 8.80 -11.76
C PHE A 59 -5.91 8.92 -11.76
N LYS A 60 -6.62 7.84 -12.13
CA LYS A 60 -8.10 7.79 -12.17
C LYS A 60 -8.74 8.16 -10.84
N TYR A 61 -8.15 7.74 -9.73
CA TYR A 61 -8.66 8.01 -8.38
C TYR A 61 -8.10 9.29 -7.74
N GLY A 62 -7.31 10.09 -8.49
CA GLY A 62 -6.82 11.37 -7.99
C GLY A 62 -5.81 11.25 -6.84
N VAL A 63 -5.01 10.18 -6.82
CA VAL A 63 -4.02 9.98 -5.76
C VAL A 63 -2.93 11.05 -5.88
N ALA A 64 -2.94 12.00 -4.95
CA ALA A 64 -1.89 13.02 -4.82
C ALA A 64 -0.61 12.49 -4.15
N ASN A 65 0.49 13.24 -4.26
CA ASN A 65 1.80 12.88 -3.69
C ASN A 65 1.74 12.65 -2.18
N GLU A 66 0.93 13.44 -1.48
CA GLU A 66 0.74 13.39 -0.03
C GLU A 66 0.21 12.03 0.44
N HIS A 67 -0.61 11.37 -0.37
CA HIS A 67 -1.11 10.03 -0.04
C HIS A 67 0.02 8.99 -0.04
N PHE A 68 1.00 9.12 -0.95
CA PHE A 68 2.16 8.23 -0.95
C PHE A 68 2.99 8.40 0.33
N GLU A 69 3.15 9.63 0.82
CA GLU A 69 3.88 9.89 2.07
C GLU A 69 3.15 9.30 3.30
N VAL A 70 1.83 9.47 3.36
CA VAL A 70 0.99 8.90 4.42
C VAL A 70 1.09 7.36 4.42
N THR A 71 1.01 6.74 3.25
CA THR A 71 1.14 5.29 3.10
C THR A 71 2.54 4.80 3.49
N LYS A 72 3.61 5.53 3.11
CA LYS A 72 4.98 5.21 3.54
C LYS A 72 5.10 5.20 5.06
N TYR A 73 4.58 6.24 5.71
CA TYR A 73 4.61 6.34 7.16
C TYR A 73 3.86 5.17 7.81
N ALA A 74 2.63 4.90 7.37
CA ALA A 74 1.82 3.81 7.90
C ALA A 74 2.50 2.44 7.71
N LEU A 75 3.13 2.20 6.57
CA LEU A 75 3.89 0.97 6.29
C LEU A 75 5.06 0.81 7.29
N LEU A 76 5.86 1.85 7.49
CA LEU A 76 7.02 1.79 8.37
C LEU A 76 6.61 1.58 9.84
N GLU A 77 5.57 2.27 10.32
CA GLU A 77 5.08 2.04 11.69
C GLU A 77 4.49 0.64 11.84
N THR A 78 3.76 0.12 10.83
CA THR A 78 3.22 -1.25 10.86
C THR A 78 4.33 -2.29 10.99
N ILE A 79 5.42 -2.14 10.21
CA ILE A 79 6.56 -3.08 10.28
C ILE A 79 7.24 -2.99 11.65
N LYS A 80 7.46 -1.77 12.16
CA LYS A 80 8.03 -1.54 13.49
C LYS A 80 7.20 -2.18 14.60
N GLU A 81 5.88 -2.06 14.54
CA GLU A 81 4.96 -2.68 15.50
C GLU A 81 4.92 -4.21 15.40
N ALA A 82 5.05 -4.76 14.18
CA ALA A 82 5.04 -6.19 13.96
C ALA A 82 6.33 -6.90 14.42
N ILE A 83 7.49 -6.23 14.32
CA ILE A 83 8.80 -6.80 14.65
C ILE A 83 9.68 -5.84 15.47
N PRO A 84 9.24 -5.39 16.66
CA PRO A 84 9.93 -4.35 17.42
C PRO A 84 11.34 -4.74 17.85
N GLU A 85 11.59 -6.03 18.10
CA GLU A 85 12.90 -6.55 18.53
C GLU A 85 13.96 -6.53 17.41
N MET A 86 13.53 -6.61 16.15
CA MET A 86 14.43 -6.59 14.98
C MET A 86 14.45 -5.22 14.27
N TRP A 87 13.58 -4.31 14.69
CA TRP A 87 13.47 -3.00 14.07
C TRP A 87 14.72 -2.17 14.35
N SER A 88 15.36 -1.69 13.28
CA SER A 88 16.54 -0.83 13.35
C SER A 88 16.40 0.38 12.44
N GLN A 89 17.28 1.36 12.62
CA GLN A 89 17.32 2.54 11.76
C GLN A 89 17.69 2.16 10.32
N GLU A 90 18.57 1.19 10.14
CA GLU A 90 18.96 0.64 8.84
C GLU A 90 17.78 -0.04 8.14
N MET A 91 16.99 -0.82 8.89
CA MET A 91 15.78 -1.44 8.37
C MET A 91 14.75 -0.39 7.93
N LYS A 92 14.52 0.64 8.76
CA LYS A 92 13.65 1.78 8.40
C LYS A 92 14.09 2.45 7.10
N MET A 93 15.39 2.71 6.94
CA MET A 93 15.94 3.32 5.73
C MET A 93 15.78 2.42 4.51
N ALA A 94 16.06 1.12 4.63
CA ALA A 94 15.93 0.17 3.52
C ALA A 94 14.48 0.05 3.03
N TRP A 95 13.50 -0.07 3.93
CA TRP A 95 12.09 -0.10 3.58
C TRP A 95 11.60 1.24 3.03
N GLY A 96 12.09 2.36 3.57
CA GLY A 96 11.79 3.69 3.09
C GLY A 96 12.25 3.91 1.65
N GLU A 97 13.49 3.56 1.35
CA GLU A 97 14.09 3.66 0.01
C GLU A 97 13.37 2.77 -1.00
N ALA A 98 13.08 1.52 -0.61
CA ALA A 98 12.30 0.60 -1.43
C ALA A 98 10.93 1.15 -1.81
N TYR A 99 10.22 1.73 -0.84
CA TYR A 99 8.93 2.37 -1.06
C TYR A 99 9.05 3.58 -1.99
N ASP A 100 10.07 4.44 -1.78
CA ASP A 100 10.29 5.64 -2.59
C ASP A 100 10.52 5.29 -4.05
N GLN A 101 11.32 4.26 -4.33
CA GLN A 101 11.56 3.79 -5.69
C GLN A 101 10.28 3.27 -6.35
N LEU A 102 9.45 2.51 -5.62
CA LEU A 102 8.16 2.04 -6.13
C LEU A 102 7.20 3.21 -6.40
N ALA A 103 7.08 4.14 -5.44
CA ALA A 103 6.24 5.32 -5.57
C ALA A 103 6.67 6.18 -6.76
N ALA A 104 7.98 6.36 -6.96
CA ALA A 104 8.51 7.08 -8.12
C ALA A 104 8.14 6.40 -9.45
N ALA A 105 8.25 5.07 -9.52
CA ALA A 105 7.86 4.31 -10.71
C ALA A 105 6.36 4.44 -11.02
N ILE A 106 5.50 4.36 -10.01
CA ILE A 106 4.03 4.54 -10.18
C ILE A 106 3.72 5.98 -10.61
N LYS A 107 4.29 6.98 -9.92
CA LYS A 107 4.10 8.40 -10.24
C LYS A 107 4.53 8.74 -11.67
N ALA A 108 5.58 8.10 -12.18
CA ALA A 108 6.00 8.25 -13.57
C ALA A 108 4.92 7.76 -14.56
N GLU A 109 4.11 6.77 -14.19
CA GLU A 109 3.00 6.26 -15.01
C GLU A 109 1.64 6.92 -14.69
N MET A 110 1.56 7.84 -13.71
CA MET A 110 0.37 8.62 -13.38
C MET A 110 0.11 9.75 -14.39
N ARG A 111 0.03 9.39 -15.66
CA ARG A 111 -0.27 10.29 -16.79
C ARG A 111 -1.56 9.83 -17.46
N GLN A 112 -2.23 10.72 -18.20
CA GLN A 112 -3.36 10.29 -19.02
C GLN A 112 -2.88 9.21 -20.01
N PRO A 113 -3.58 8.07 -20.13
CA PRO A 113 -3.24 7.06 -21.11
C PRO A 113 -3.29 7.68 -22.51
N SER A 114 -2.23 7.44 -23.31
CA SER A 114 -2.11 7.85 -24.71
C SER A 114 -3.04 7.07 -25.61
#